data_AF-A0A9D6LGX1-F1
#
_entry.id   AF-A0A9D6LGX1-F1
#
_cell.length_a   1.000
_cell.length_b   1.000
_cell.length_c   1.000
_cell.angle_alpha   90.00
_cell.angle_beta   90.00
_cell.angle_gamma   90.00
#
_symmetry.space_group_name_H-M   'P 1'
#
loop_
_entity.id
_entity.type
_entity.pdbx_description
1 polymer ?
#
loop_
_entity_poly.entity_id
_entity_poly.type
_entity_poly.pdbx_seq_one_letter_code
_entity_poly.pdbx_strand_id
1 'polypeptide(L)'
;MFSVLHPLWVHTIALFVLAFLAMLQNSLSHVTVPGEFSMSHSILWPGWLAGLAIGLLALTQLWLSNRQLGVSQSYGHLCGLISRAGTFRRSELAATDHWLLWFFLGLPLGGFIAAVTASDADSLALTFSMGEMYDRVLPQTFWLKGLILTGGGALMGVGARLAGGCTSGHVISGCALLNPPSLLAGALFFAGGLAAVQMLFASFI
;
A
#
# COMPACT_ATOMS: atom_id res chain seq x y z
N MET A 1 -9.60 -29.35 -3.48
CA MET A 1 -10.29 -29.26 -4.78
C MET A 1 -10.35 -27.80 -5.24
N PHE A 2 -9.19 -27.15 -5.46
CA PHE A 2 -9.10 -25.76 -5.96
C PHE A 2 -7.75 -25.51 -6.66
N SER A 3 -7.27 -26.50 -7.42
CA SER A 3 -5.96 -26.43 -8.09
C SER A 3 -6.04 -26.26 -9.62
N VAL A 4 -7.23 -26.01 -10.19
CA VAL A 4 -7.44 -26.02 -11.66
C VAL A 4 -8.10 -24.75 -12.22
N LEU A 5 -8.42 -23.74 -11.40
CA LEU A 5 -9.08 -22.51 -11.85
C LEU A 5 -8.13 -21.31 -11.92
N HIS A 6 -6.93 -21.45 -12.48
CA HIS A 6 -5.92 -20.38 -12.46
C HIS A 6 -6.13 -19.21 -13.48
N PRO A 7 -6.71 -19.39 -14.70
CA PRO A 7 -6.80 -18.28 -15.66
C PRO A 7 -8.11 -17.47 -15.61
N LEU A 8 -9.23 -18.05 -15.16
CA LEU A 8 -10.53 -17.35 -15.13
C LEU A 8 -10.61 -16.31 -14.00
N TRP A 9 -9.87 -16.51 -12.91
CA TRP A 9 -9.91 -15.62 -11.74
C TRP A 9 -9.12 -14.33 -11.95
N VAL A 10 -8.06 -14.34 -12.78
CA VAL A 10 -7.36 -13.11 -13.18
C VAL A 10 -8.32 -12.18 -13.91
N HIS A 11 -9.23 -12.73 -14.72
CA HIS A 11 -10.27 -11.96 -15.39
C HIS A 11 -11.31 -11.44 -14.37
N THR A 12 -11.66 -12.22 -13.35
CA THR A 12 -12.57 -11.75 -12.27
C THR A 12 -11.94 -10.62 -11.44
N ILE A 13 -10.64 -10.65 -11.17
CA ILE A 13 -9.91 -9.59 -10.46
C ILE A 13 -9.79 -8.35 -11.34
N ALA A 14 -9.43 -8.51 -12.62
CA ALA A 14 -9.41 -7.41 -13.57
C ALA A 14 -10.81 -6.78 -13.71
N LEU A 15 -11.87 -7.60 -13.75
CA LEU A 15 -13.25 -7.12 -13.81
C LEU A 15 -13.70 -6.48 -12.49
N PHE A 16 -13.26 -6.95 -11.33
CA PHE A 16 -13.57 -6.33 -10.04
C PHE A 16 -12.83 -5.01 -9.87
N VAL A 17 -11.55 -4.95 -10.27
CA VAL A 17 -10.74 -3.71 -10.28
C VAL A 17 -11.31 -2.72 -11.31
N LEU A 18 -11.67 -3.17 -12.51
CA LEU A 18 -12.30 -2.34 -13.54
C LEU A 18 -13.71 -1.89 -13.15
N ALA A 19 -14.52 -2.76 -12.53
CA ALA A 19 -15.85 -2.40 -12.02
C ALA A 19 -15.75 -1.44 -10.84
N PHE A 20 -14.77 -1.62 -9.97
CA PHE A 20 -14.46 -0.70 -8.87
C PHE A 20 -14.00 0.64 -9.44
N LEU A 21 -13.01 0.67 -10.34
CA LEU A 21 -12.56 1.90 -11.02
C LEU A 21 -13.68 2.61 -11.81
N ALA A 22 -14.55 1.87 -12.50
CA ALA A 22 -15.70 2.42 -13.22
C ALA A 22 -16.80 2.96 -12.27
N MET A 23 -17.04 2.27 -11.15
CA MET A 23 -17.96 2.74 -10.10
C MET A 23 -17.43 4.02 -9.42
N LEU A 24 -16.11 4.17 -9.34
CA LEU A 24 -15.44 5.34 -8.78
C LEU A 24 -15.43 6.53 -9.74
N GLN A 25 -15.23 6.30 -11.04
CA GLN A 25 -15.43 7.34 -12.06
C GLN A 25 -16.88 7.86 -12.07
N ASN A 26 -17.87 7.00 -11.82
CA ASN A 26 -19.29 7.39 -11.80
C ASN A 26 -19.71 8.13 -10.51
N SER A 27 -19.04 7.90 -9.37
CA SER A 27 -19.33 8.64 -8.12
C SER A 27 -18.62 9.99 -8.01
N LEU A 28 -17.57 10.24 -8.78
CA LEU A 28 -16.78 11.48 -8.74
C LEU A 28 -17.42 12.66 -9.50
N SER A 29 -18.52 12.45 -10.23
CA SER A 29 -19.27 13.52 -10.90
C SER A 29 -20.25 14.27 -9.98
N HIS A 30 -20.49 13.80 -8.75
CA HIS A 30 -21.60 14.31 -7.92
C HIS A 30 -21.29 14.67 -6.46
N VAL A 31 -20.04 14.71 -6.01
CA VAL A 31 -19.73 15.14 -4.63
C VAL A 31 -19.23 16.59 -4.62
N THR A 32 -20.16 17.53 -4.60
CA THR A 32 -19.89 18.93 -4.24
C THR A 32 -19.87 19.06 -2.71
N VAL A 33 -18.68 19.26 -2.13
CA VAL A 33 -18.54 19.60 -0.70
C VAL A 33 -18.72 21.12 -0.54
N PRO A 34 -19.72 21.61 0.22
CA PRO A 34 -19.85 23.03 0.48
C PRO A 34 -18.96 23.40 1.69
N GLY A 35 -17.96 24.25 1.49
CA GLY A 35 -17.13 24.76 2.58
C GLY A 35 -15.72 25.14 2.13
N GLU A 36 -15.39 26.42 2.26
CA GLU A 36 -14.23 27.13 1.74
C GLU A 36 -12.88 26.61 2.25
N PHE A 37 -12.04 26.09 1.35
CA PHE A 37 -10.58 26.25 1.36
C PHE A 37 -10.10 26.12 -0.09
N SER A 38 -9.74 27.25 -0.71
CA SER A 38 -9.19 27.30 -2.06
C SER A 38 -7.77 26.73 -2.07
N MET A 39 -7.64 25.40 -2.13
CA MET A 39 -6.41 24.72 -2.52
C MET A 39 -6.69 23.94 -3.80
N SER A 40 -5.83 24.15 -4.81
CA SER A 40 -5.68 23.42 -6.09
C SER A 40 -6.64 22.25 -6.31
N HIS A 41 -7.37 22.23 -7.43
CA HIS A 41 -8.15 21.11 -7.96
C HIS A 41 -7.45 19.77 -7.68
N SER A 42 -7.78 19.16 -6.56
CA SER A 42 -7.22 17.90 -6.10
C SER A 42 -8.41 16.99 -5.96
N ILE A 43 -8.36 15.86 -6.66
CA ILE A 43 -9.36 14.81 -6.58
C ILE A 43 -9.22 14.18 -5.19
N LEU A 44 -9.82 14.83 -4.19
CA LEU A 44 -9.83 14.37 -2.81
C LEU A 44 -10.94 13.33 -2.69
N TRP A 45 -10.56 12.06 -2.69
CA TRP A 45 -11.52 11.02 -2.37
C TRP A 45 -11.91 11.16 -0.90
N PRO A 46 -13.22 11.16 -0.60
CA PRO A 46 -13.64 11.21 0.78
C PRO A 46 -13.11 9.96 1.49
N GLY A 47 -12.47 10.15 2.65
CA GLY A 47 -11.72 9.09 3.34
C GLY A 47 -12.56 7.85 3.68
N TRP A 48 -13.87 8.01 3.89
CA TRP A 48 -14.79 6.89 4.12
C TRP A 48 -14.92 5.98 2.89
N LEU A 49 -14.88 6.54 1.68
CA LEU A 49 -14.97 5.78 0.43
C LEU A 49 -13.69 4.97 0.21
N ALA A 50 -12.53 5.59 0.46
CA ALA A 50 -11.24 4.89 0.44
C ALA A 50 -11.17 3.79 1.52
N GLY A 51 -11.70 4.04 2.72
CA GLY A 51 -11.79 3.02 3.77
C GLY A 51 -12.68 1.83 3.38
N LEU A 52 -13.86 2.09 2.81
CA LEU A 52 -14.77 1.06 2.32
C LEU A 52 -14.14 0.25 1.18
N ALA A 53 -13.44 0.91 0.27
CA ALA A 53 -12.67 0.27 -0.80
C ALA A 53 -11.61 -0.71 -0.28
N ILE A 54 -10.79 -0.26 0.68
CA ILE A 54 -9.75 -1.09 1.29
C ILE A 54 -10.38 -2.26 2.06
N GLY A 55 -11.49 -2.04 2.74
CA GLY A 55 -12.25 -3.08 3.43
C GLY A 55 -12.80 -4.13 2.46
N LEU A 56 -13.40 -3.72 1.35
CA LEU A 56 -13.85 -4.63 0.30
C LEU A 56 -12.69 -5.40 -0.33
N LEU A 57 -11.54 -4.76 -0.55
CA LEU A 57 -10.33 -5.43 -1.03
C LEU A 57 -9.85 -6.50 -0.02
N ALA A 58 -9.91 -6.21 1.28
CA ALA A 58 -9.54 -7.16 2.32
C ALA A 58 -10.49 -8.36 2.39
N LEU A 59 -11.80 -8.11 2.29
CA LEU A 59 -12.82 -9.17 2.29
C LEU A 59 -12.74 -10.03 1.03
N THR A 60 -12.57 -9.41 -0.14
CA THR A 60 -12.39 -10.15 -1.40
C THR A 60 -11.14 -11.00 -1.32
N GLN A 61 -10.01 -10.47 -0.85
CA GLN A 61 -8.80 -11.29 -0.67
C GLN A 61 -9.03 -12.46 0.31
N LEU A 62 -9.69 -12.22 1.43
CA LEU A 62 -10.00 -13.26 2.40
C LEU A 62 -10.90 -14.33 1.78
N TRP A 63 -11.87 -13.94 0.96
CA TRP A 63 -12.76 -14.86 0.26
C TRP A 63 -12.05 -15.70 -0.82
N LEU A 64 -11.14 -15.09 -1.59
CA LEU A 64 -10.41 -15.78 -2.66
C LEU A 64 -9.32 -16.71 -2.13
N SER A 65 -8.56 -16.28 -1.13
CA SER A 65 -7.32 -16.94 -0.71
C SER A 65 -7.43 -17.62 0.64
N ASN A 66 -8.54 -17.42 1.34
CA ASN A 66 -8.75 -17.84 2.72
C ASN A 66 -7.59 -17.44 3.65
N ARG A 67 -6.95 -16.31 3.36
CA ARG A 67 -5.78 -15.79 4.06
C ARG A 67 -5.88 -14.28 4.25
N GLN A 68 -5.25 -13.80 5.31
CA GLN A 68 -5.20 -12.38 5.68
C GLN A 68 -4.28 -11.60 4.73
N LEU A 69 -4.57 -10.30 4.55
CA LEU A 69 -3.73 -9.40 3.76
C LEU A 69 -2.40 -9.14 4.48
N GLY A 70 -1.28 -9.35 3.78
CA GLY A 70 0.05 -9.13 4.32
C GLY A 70 1.09 -8.81 3.25
N VAL A 71 1.39 -7.51 3.08
CA VAL A 71 2.39 -7.04 2.10
C VAL A 71 3.80 -7.51 2.47
N SER A 72 4.19 -7.42 3.74
CA SER A 72 5.54 -7.82 4.19
C SER A 72 5.82 -9.32 4.04
N GLN A 73 4.79 -10.16 4.19
CA GLN A 73 4.93 -11.60 3.94
C GLN A 73 5.16 -11.86 2.45
N SER A 74 4.38 -11.20 1.58
CA SER A 74 4.51 -11.29 0.12
C SER A 74 5.92 -10.85 -0.35
N TYR A 75 6.45 -9.78 0.25
CA TYR A 75 7.83 -9.34 0.01
C TYR A 75 8.86 -10.37 0.48
N GLY A 76 8.67 -10.96 1.66
CA GLY A 76 9.52 -12.04 2.19
C GLY A 76 9.56 -13.26 1.28
N HIS A 77 8.41 -13.66 0.70
CA HIS A 77 8.33 -14.75 -0.27
C HIS A 77 9.09 -14.43 -1.56
N LEU A 78 8.96 -13.21 -2.09
CA LEU A 78 9.72 -12.79 -3.28
C LEU A 78 11.24 -12.79 -3.02
N CYS A 79 11.67 -12.26 -1.87
CA CYS A 79 13.08 -12.28 -1.47
C CYS A 79 13.60 -13.71 -1.25
N GLY A 80 12.80 -14.63 -0.73
CA GLY A 80 13.15 -16.04 -0.58
C GLY A 80 13.29 -16.79 -1.91
N LEU A 81 12.58 -16.35 -2.96
CA LEU A 81 12.67 -16.91 -4.31
C LEU A 81 13.92 -16.40 -5.06
N ILE A 82 14.28 -15.13 -4.88
CA ILE A 82 15.39 -14.48 -5.58
C ILE A 82 16.72 -14.68 -4.83
N SER A 83 16.72 -14.62 -3.49
CA SER A 83 17.94 -14.66 -2.68
C SER A 83 18.20 -16.05 -2.11
N ARG A 84 19.42 -16.57 -2.32
CA ARG A 84 19.92 -17.80 -1.68
C ARG A 84 20.33 -17.61 -0.21
N ALA A 85 20.22 -16.41 0.35
CA ALA A 85 20.65 -16.12 1.72
C ALA A 85 19.79 -16.88 2.77
N GLY A 86 20.44 -17.54 3.73
CA GLY A 86 19.80 -18.42 4.72
C GLY A 86 18.74 -17.72 5.59
N THR A 87 18.83 -16.40 5.78
CA THR A 87 17.89 -15.59 6.56
C THR A 87 16.48 -15.54 5.95
N PHE A 88 16.36 -15.64 4.62
CA PHE A 88 15.09 -15.65 3.90
C PHE A 88 14.58 -17.06 3.56
N ARG A 89 15.38 -18.10 3.85
CA ARG A 89 15.07 -19.51 3.58
C ARG A 89 14.46 -20.24 4.79
N ARG A 90 13.85 -19.52 5.74
CA ARG A 90 13.01 -20.20 6.75
C ARG A 90 11.84 -20.85 6.02
N SER A 91 11.53 -22.11 6.35
CA SER A 91 10.48 -22.92 5.72
C SER A 91 9.10 -22.25 5.71
N GLU A 92 8.83 -21.31 6.62
CA GLU A 92 7.62 -20.47 6.63
C GLU A 92 7.57 -19.43 5.49
N LEU A 93 8.72 -18.90 5.04
CA LEU A 93 8.84 -17.91 3.95
C LEU A 93 9.08 -18.57 2.57
N ALA A 94 9.55 -19.82 2.54
CA ALA A 94 9.88 -20.53 1.31
C ALA A 94 8.67 -21.27 0.68
N ALA A 95 7.51 -21.27 1.34
CA ALA A 95 6.29 -21.82 0.75
C ALA A 95 5.95 -21.05 -0.54
N THR A 96 5.91 -21.78 -1.67
CA THR A 96 5.67 -21.22 -3.00
C THR A 96 4.20 -20.87 -3.20
N ASP A 97 3.71 -19.89 -2.45
CA ASP A 97 2.38 -19.31 -2.66
C ASP A 97 2.44 -18.30 -3.80
N HIS A 98 2.20 -18.81 -5.01
CA HIS A 98 2.11 -18.03 -6.24
C HIS A 98 1.10 -16.87 -6.11
N TRP A 99 0.06 -17.05 -5.28
CA TRP A 99 -0.96 -16.03 -5.04
C TRP A 99 -0.41 -14.73 -4.42
N LEU A 100 0.45 -14.82 -3.39
CA LEU A 100 1.03 -13.65 -2.74
C LEU A 100 1.99 -12.90 -3.68
N LEU A 101 2.64 -13.61 -4.61
CA LEU A 101 3.47 -13.01 -5.65
C LEU A 101 2.65 -12.19 -6.64
N TRP A 102 1.50 -12.71 -7.09
CA TRP A 102 0.56 -11.97 -7.92
C TRP A 102 0.00 -10.74 -7.22
N PHE A 103 -0.30 -10.85 -5.91
CA PHE A 103 -0.71 -9.70 -5.11
C PHE A 103 0.39 -8.64 -5.06
N PHE A 104 1.64 -9.01 -4.73
CA PHE A 104 2.76 -8.08 -4.69
C PHE A 104 3.02 -7.40 -6.04
N LEU A 105 2.93 -8.14 -7.15
CA LEU A 105 3.08 -7.59 -8.49
C LEU A 105 1.89 -6.70 -8.90
N GLY A 106 0.70 -6.99 -8.39
CA GLY A 106 -0.51 -6.20 -8.61
C GLY A 106 -0.47 -4.81 -7.98
N LEU A 107 0.24 -4.62 -6.86
CA LEU A 107 0.38 -3.31 -6.20
C LEU A 107 0.99 -2.21 -7.13
N PRO A 108 2.20 -2.40 -7.70
CA PRO A 108 2.79 -1.40 -8.58
C PRO A 108 2.00 -1.24 -9.89
N LEU A 109 1.44 -2.34 -10.43
CA LEU A 109 0.62 -2.28 -11.64
C LEU A 109 -0.68 -1.50 -11.41
N GLY A 110 -1.35 -1.71 -10.29
CA GLY A 110 -2.56 -0.97 -9.92
C GLY A 110 -2.27 0.51 -9.71
N GLY A 111 -1.15 0.86 -9.07
CA GLY A 111 -0.69 2.24 -8.95
C GLY A 111 -0.37 2.89 -10.30
N PHE A 112 0.25 2.15 -11.21
CA PHE A 112 0.53 2.63 -12.56
C PHE A 112 -0.75 2.87 -13.38
N ILE A 113 -1.71 1.92 -13.35
CA ILE A 113 -3.01 2.08 -14.00
C ILE A 113 -3.74 3.29 -13.43
N ALA A 114 -3.79 3.43 -12.10
CA ALA A 114 -4.42 4.56 -11.43
C ALA A 114 -3.78 5.89 -11.86
N ALA A 115 -2.45 5.95 -11.95
CA ALA A 115 -1.72 7.13 -12.40
C ALA A 115 -2.09 7.51 -13.85
N VAL A 116 -2.13 6.54 -14.76
CA VAL A 116 -2.51 6.77 -16.17
C VAL A 116 -3.96 7.20 -16.30
N THR A 117 -4.88 6.64 -15.50
CA THR A 117 -6.30 7.03 -15.55
C THR A 117 -6.62 8.36 -14.88
N ALA A 118 -5.79 8.78 -13.93
CA ALA A 118 -5.97 10.03 -13.19
C ALA A 118 -5.26 11.23 -13.83
N SER A 119 -4.29 10.99 -14.71
CA SER A 119 -3.64 12.05 -15.49
C SER A 119 -4.39 12.29 -16.79
N ASP A 120 -4.69 13.55 -17.08
CA ASP A 120 -5.05 13.96 -18.43
C ASP A 120 -3.87 13.58 -19.36
N ALA A 121 -4.20 13.11 -20.57
CA ALA A 121 -3.29 12.39 -21.48
C ALA A 121 -1.96 13.12 -21.84
N ASP A 122 -1.81 14.40 -21.48
CA ASP A 122 -0.64 15.25 -21.75
C ASP A 122 0.35 15.41 -20.56
N SER A 123 0.05 14.90 -19.36
CA SER A 123 0.88 15.22 -18.17
C SER A 123 1.43 14.04 -17.38
N LEU A 124 1.69 12.88 -18.02
CA LEU A 124 2.46 11.81 -17.39
C LEU A 124 3.97 12.17 -17.34
N ALA A 125 4.29 13.26 -16.64
CA ALA A 125 5.66 13.62 -16.34
C ALA A 125 6.16 12.72 -15.21
N LEU A 126 7.17 11.88 -15.49
CA LEU A 126 7.95 11.19 -14.46
C LEU A 126 8.69 12.24 -13.62
N THR A 127 8.01 12.75 -12.60
CA THR A 127 8.59 13.70 -11.65
C THR A 127 9.16 12.96 -10.46
N PHE A 128 10.37 13.36 -10.07
CA PHE A 128 10.99 12.96 -8.80
C PHE A 128 10.73 13.98 -7.69
N SER A 129 9.95 15.03 -7.96
CA SER A 129 9.42 15.91 -6.92
C SER A 129 8.34 15.17 -6.14
N MET A 130 8.46 15.17 -4.81
CA MET A 130 7.46 14.58 -3.93
C MET A 130 6.50 15.63 -3.36
N GLY A 131 6.48 16.83 -3.95
CA GLY A 131 5.71 17.97 -3.50
C GLY A 131 6.57 18.99 -2.73
N GLU A 132 6.10 20.24 -2.73
CA GLU A 132 6.87 21.39 -2.22
C GLU A 132 7.30 21.23 -0.75
N MET A 133 6.49 20.59 0.09
CA MET A 133 6.83 20.36 1.49
C MET A 133 7.99 19.38 1.66
N TYR A 134 8.03 18.31 0.86
CA TYR A 134 9.10 17.30 0.94
C TYR A 134 10.38 17.77 0.26
N ASP A 135 10.27 18.59 -0.78
CA ASP A 135 11.41 19.18 -1.48
C ASP A 135 12.17 20.21 -0.62
N ARG A 136 11.56 20.72 0.47
CA ARG A 136 12.23 21.53 1.49
C ARG A 136 13.02 20.71 2.51
N VAL A 137 12.60 19.47 2.79
CA VAL A 137 13.23 18.62 3.82
C VAL A 137 14.25 17.66 3.20
N LEU A 138 13.99 17.18 1.98
CA LEU A 138 14.86 16.24 1.29
C LEU A 138 15.84 16.98 0.37
N PRO A 139 17.09 16.49 0.27
CA PRO A 139 18.06 17.04 -0.67
C PRO A 139 17.58 16.82 -2.11
N GLN A 140 17.77 17.84 -2.96
CA GLN A 140 17.40 17.82 -4.38
C GLN A 140 18.28 16.85 -5.20
N THR A 141 19.42 16.43 -4.65
CA THR A 141 20.31 15.45 -5.28
C THR A 141 19.68 14.06 -5.30
N PHE A 142 19.41 13.54 -6.49
CA PHE A 142 18.77 12.23 -6.71
C PHE A 142 19.38 11.10 -5.87
N TRP A 143 20.70 10.94 -5.86
CA TRP A 143 21.37 9.85 -5.14
C TRP A 143 21.21 9.95 -3.63
N LEU A 144 21.31 11.16 -3.07
CA LEU A 144 21.19 11.37 -1.63
C LEU A 144 19.73 11.19 -1.17
N LYS A 145 18.79 11.69 -1.97
CA LYS A 145 17.35 11.44 -1.79
C LYS A 145 17.05 9.95 -1.80
N GLY A 146 17.54 9.23 -2.82
CA GLY A 146 17.38 7.79 -2.94
C GLY A 146 17.96 7.03 -1.74
N LEU A 147 19.14 7.42 -1.24
CA LEU A 147 19.77 6.79 -0.09
C LEU A 147 18.96 6.99 1.20
N ILE A 148 18.43 8.20 1.44
CA ILE A 148 17.59 8.50 2.60
C ILE A 148 16.27 7.71 2.53
N LEU A 149 15.58 7.70 1.38
CA LEU A 149 14.33 6.95 1.23
C LEU A 149 14.56 5.44 1.38
N THR A 150 15.64 4.91 0.78
CA THR A 150 15.99 3.49 0.91
C THR A 150 16.35 3.14 2.34
N GLY A 151 17.09 4.00 3.04
CA GLY A 151 17.42 3.85 4.46
C GLY A 151 16.18 3.85 5.36
N GLY A 152 15.25 4.78 5.12
CA GLY A 152 13.97 4.83 5.82
C GLY A 152 13.11 3.59 5.56
N GLY A 153 13.04 3.13 4.32
CA GLY A 153 12.35 1.90 3.94
C GLY A 153 12.96 0.65 4.60
N ALA A 154 14.29 0.57 4.66
CA ALA A 154 14.98 -0.51 5.35
C ALA A 154 14.67 -0.51 6.87
N LEU A 155 14.67 0.66 7.50
CA LEU A 155 14.31 0.81 8.91
C LEU A 155 12.86 0.38 9.17
N MET A 156 11.92 0.80 8.32
CA MET A 156 10.52 0.33 8.38
C MET A 156 10.41 -1.18 8.18
N GLY A 157 11.19 -1.77 7.27
CA GLY A 157 11.23 -3.21 7.05
C GLY A 157 11.72 -3.99 8.28
N VAL A 158 12.78 -3.50 8.93
CA VAL A 158 13.28 -4.07 10.20
C VAL A 158 12.21 -3.94 11.28
N GLY A 159 11.60 -2.77 11.43
CA GLY A 159 10.51 -2.53 12.39
C GLY A 159 9.32 -3.47 12.18
N ALA A 160 8.87 -3.66 10.94
CA ALA A 160 7.80 -4.60 10.61
C ALA A 160 8.16 -6.06 10.95
N ARG A 161 9.43 -6.44 10.82
CA ARG A 161 9.88 -7.79 11.20
C ARG A 161 9.96 -7.97 12.71
N LEU A 162 10.39 -6.95 13.44
CA LEU A 162 10.40 -6.94 14.91
C LEU A 162 8.97 -7.00 15.48
N ALA A 163 8.02 -6.31 14.86
CA ALA A 163 6.61 -6.34 15.25
C ALA A 163 5.88 -7.65 14.86
N GLY A 164 6.50 -8.50 14.04
CA GLY A 164 5.87 -9.72 13.52
C GLY A 164 4.87 -9.48 12.38
N GLY A 165 4.78 -8.26 11.86
CA GLY A 165 3.84 -7.89 10.81
C GLY A 165 3.96 -6.41 10.39
N CYS A 166 3.38 -6.08 9.24
CA CYS A 166 3.26 -4.69 8.78
C CYS A 166 1.87 -4.12 9.08
N THR A 167 1.65 -2.85 8.73
CA THR A 167 0.36 -2.16 8.89
C THR A 167 -0.79 -2.89 8.20
N SER A 168 -0.60 -3.44 6.99
CA SER A 168 -1.65 -4.24 6.33
C SER A 168 -2.07 -5.49 7.12
N GLY A 169 -1.16 -6.12 7.85
CA GLY A 169 -1.45 -7.27 8.70
C GLY A 169 -2.14 -6.88 10.00
N HIS A 170 -1.54 -5.96 10.77
CA HIS A 170 -2.07 -5.58 12.08
C HIS A 170 -3.26 -4.62 12.01
N VAL A 171 -3.25 -3.65 11.09
CA VAL A 171 -4.28 -2.59 11.03
C VAL A 171 -5.46 -3.00 10.16
N ILE A 172 -5.23 -3.52 8.95
CA ILE A 172 -6.36 -3.90 8.07
C ILE A 172 -6.97 -5.22 8.55
N SER A 173 -6.19 -6.30 8.58
CA SER A 173 -6.69 -7.62 8.95
C SER A 173 -6.86 -7.77 10.47
N GLY A 174 -5.91 -7.29 11.26
CA GLY A 174 -5.89 -7.46 12.71
C GLY A 174 -6.94 -6.66 13.48
N CYS A 175 -7.25 -5.43 13.05
CA CYS A 175 -8.36 -4.65 13.62
C CYS A 175 -9.71 -5.25 13.26
N ALA A 176 -9.88 -5.77 12.03
CA ALA A 176 -11.12 -6.43 11.62
C ALA A 176 -11.41 -7.71 12.44
N LEU A 177 -10.37 -8.41 12.89
CA LEU A 177 -10.45 -9.56 13.79
C LEU A 177 -10.51 -9.18 15.27
N LEU A 178 -10.53 -7.88 15.59
CA LEU A 178 -10.60 -7.35 16.95
C LEU A 178 -9.52 -7.90 17.89
N ASN A 179 -8.32 -8.16 17.36
CA ASN A 179 -7.24 -8.79 18.10
C ASN A 179 -6.47 -7.73 18.94
N PRO A 180 -6.47 -7.80 20.29
CA PRO A 180 -5.84 -6.79 21.15
C PRO A 180 -4.36 -6.47 20.84
N PRO A 181 -3.44 -7.44 20.60
CA PRO A 181 -2.07 -7.13 20.19
C PRO A 181 -1.98 -6.35 18.88
N SER A 182 -2.91 -6.56 17.95
CA SER A 182 -2.91 -5.85 16.67
C SER A 182 -3.44 -4.42 16.81
N LEU A 183 -4.41 -4.18 17.69
CA LEU A 183 -4.86 -2.83 18.05
C LEU A 183 -3.73 -2.03 18.70
N LEU A 184 -3.00 -2.65 19.63
CA LEU A 184 -1.84 -2.01 20.27
C LEU A 184 -0.74 -1.70 19.24
N ALA A 185 -0.39 -2.66 18.39
CA ALA A 185 0.59 -2.45 17.32
C ALA A 185 0.16 -1.32 16.37
N GLY A 186 -1.12 -1.28 15.98
CA GLY A 186 -1.68 -0.21 15.15
C GLY A 186 -1.58 1.17 15.81
N ALA A 187 -1.91 1.27 17.09
CA ALA A 187 -1.81 2.52 17.84
C ALA A 187 -0.36 3.02 17.93
N LEU A 188 0.60 2.10 18.17
CA LEU A 188 2.02 2.43 18.23
C LEU A 188 2.60 2.80 16.86
N PHE A 189 2.19 2.14 15.77
CA PHE A 189 2.59 2.53 14.41
C PHE A 189 2.10 3.93 14.06
N PHE A 190 0.85 4.24 14.42
CA PHE A 190 0.29 5.57 14.17
C PHE A 190 0.98 6.64 15.02
N ALA A 191 1.15 6.41 16.32
CA ALA A 191 1.85 7.33 17.22
C ALA A 191 3.32 7.54 16.81
N GLY A 192 4.03 6.46 16.46
CA GLY A 192 5.41 6.52 15.99
C GLY A 192 5.54 7.28 14.66
N GLY A 193 4.60 7.08 13.73
CA GLY A 193 4.56 7.84 12.47
C GLY A 193 4.32 9.32 12.71
N LEU A 194 3.37 9.67 13.59
CA LEU A 194 3.09 11.05 13.96
C LEU A 194 4.31 11.70 14.62
N ALA A 195 4.94 11.02 15.57
CA ALA A 195 6.16 11.49 16.22
C ALA A 195 7.30 11.69 15.20
N ALA A 196 7.51 10.74 14.28
CA ALA A 196 8.55 10.84 13.26
C ALA A 196 8.33 12.05 12.32
N VAL A 197 7.10 12.27 11.87
CA VAL A 197 6.74 13.43 11.04
C VAL A 197 6.97 14.72 11.82
N GLN A 198 6.52 14.81 13.07
CA GLN A 198 6.70 16.00 13.88
C GLN A 198 8.18 16.30 14.16
N MET A 199 8.99 15.30 14.48
CA MET A 199 10.44 15.48 14.67
C MET A 199 11.13 15.92 13.38
N LEU A 200 10.74 15.32 12.25
CA LEU A 200 11.28 15.65 10.93
C LEU A 200 10.93 17.08 10.52
N PHE A 201 9.70 17.53 10.68
CA PHE A 201 9.38 18.93 10.36
C PHE A 201 9.90 19.92 11.39
N ALA A 202 9.89 19.60 12.69
CA ALA A 202 10.40 20.48 13.74
C ALA A 202 11.93 20.71 13.69
N SER A 203 12.66 19.89 12.95
CA SER A 203 14.12 20.05 12.76
C SER A 203 14.48 20.86 11.51
N PHE A 204 13.54 21.05 10.58
CA PHE A 204 13.76 21.74 9.30
C PHE A 204 12.93 23.05 9.17
N ILE A 205 11.98 23.29 10.07
CA ILE A 205 11.20 24.53 10.23
C ILE A 205 11.51 25.13 11.59
#